data_AF-A0A094S1A9-F1
#
_entry.id   AF-A0A094S1A9-F1
#
_cell.length_a   1.000
_cell.length_b   1.000
_cell.length_c   1.000
_cell.angle_alpha   90.00
_cell.angle_beta   90.00
_cell.angle_gamma   90.00
#
_symmetry.space_group_name_H-M   'P 1'
#
loop_
_entity.id
_entity.type
_entity.pdbx_description
1 polymer ?
#
loop_
_entity_poly.entity_id
_entity_poly.type
_entity_poly.pdbx_seq_one_letter_code
_entity_poly.pdbx_strand_id
1 'polypeptide(L)'
;MTNSTPNNINRRTMLRSTGIIAASGAILAACGSSSASKNIARVGETPEITKLGEVTVTDVVLLRTAMSVETMAKTILTDTAVTSLVAKNSAGIVSGFAAAHTSHLANLRSLISARGGEAYEEPNEKLMASYGTQALALVAEGKSEADVSSLMLATETLVASMYQYFVSLTAEPALRASMIRMGAQASRAAAVAAQLINPGIGAFAPGVDKDGVATVATLPSAFGALSAVQVQLGPVNPETGSRATVLMDTPSLNSFIY
;
A
#
# COMPACT_ATOMS: atom_id res chain seq x y z
N MET A 1 -50.08 22.03 -48.28
CA MET A 1 -48.87 21.93 -47.46
C MET A 1 -49.29 21.43 -46.07
N THR A 2 -49.00 20.17 -45.76
CA THR A 2 -49.14 19.60 -44.41
C THR A 2 -47.86 18.82 -44.11
N ASN A 3 -47.03 19.36 -43.22
CA ASN A 3 -45.82 18.72 -42.70
C ASN A 3 -46.21 17.89 -41.47
N SER A 4 -45.88 16.59 -41.48
CA SER A 4 -45.86 15.74 -40.30
C SER A 4 -44.41 15.32 -39.99
N THR A 5 -44.04 15.49 -38.73
CA THR A 5 -42.72 15.25 -38.10
C THR A 5 -42.57 13.77 -37.65
N PRO A 6 -41.48 13.40 -36.93
CA PRO A 6 -40.30 12.63 -37.36
C PRO A 6 -40.35 11.13 -36.99
N ASN A 7 -39.48 10.30 -37.58
CA ASN A 7 -39.24 8.92 -37.08
C ASN A 7 -37.79 8.72 -36.63
N ASN A 8 -37.64 8.51 -35.32
CA ASN A 8 -36.39 8.20 -34.64
C ASN A 8 -35.99 6.73 -34.88
N ILE A 9 -34.81 6.50 -35.45
CA ILE A 9 -34.25 5.16 -35.64
C ILE A 9 -33.64 4.65 -34.32
N ASN A 10 -34.25 3.61 -33.74
CA ASN A 10 -33.83 3.01 -32.48
C ASN A 10 -32.69 2.00 -32.68
N ARG A 11 -31.51 2.28 -32.09
CA ARG A 11 -30.30 1.43 -32.14
C ARG A 11 -30.51 0.02 -31.56
N ARG A 12 -31.55 -0.20 -30.75
CA ARG A 12 -31.86 -1.52 -30.16
C ARG A 12 -32.46 -2.53 -31.15
N THR A 13 -32.96 -2.10 -32.30
CA THR A 13 -33.55 -2.99 -33.32
C THR A 13 -32.50 -3.52 -34.31
N MET A 14 -31.33 -2.88 -34.41
CA MET A 14 -30.29 -3.26 -35.39
C MET A 14 -29.41 -4.44 -34.92
N LEU A 15 -29.40 -4.76 -33.63
CA LEU A 15 -28.59 -5.83 -33.04
C LEU A 15 -29.33 -7.17 -32.88
N ARG A 16 -30.55 -7.29 -33.41
CA ARG A 16 -31.35 -8.54 -33.36
C ARG A 16 -31.47 -9.29 -34.70
N SER A 17 -30.83 -8.80 -35.77
CA SER A 17 -31.02 -9.34 -37.14
C SER A 17 -29.75 -9.86 -37.82
N THR A 18 -28.64 -10.07 -37.11
CA THR A 18 -27.42 -10.67 -37.70
C THR A 18 -27.17 -12.05 -37.10
N GLY A 19 -28.00 -13.01 -37.48
CA GLY A 19 -27.75 -14.43 -37.35
C GLY A 19 -27.69 -15.07 -38.74
N ILE A 20 -26.76 -16.01 -38.92
CA ILE A 20 -26.57 -16.94 -40.06
C ILE A 20 -25.65 -16.42 -41.18
N ILE A 21 -24.43 -16.95 -41.23
CA ILE A 21 -23.85 -17.54 -42.45
C ILE A 21 -23.13 -18.83 -42.07
N ALA A 22 -23.62 -19.96 -42.58
CA ALA A 22 -22.93 -21.24 -42.67
C ALA A 22 -22.42 -21.40 -44.12
N ALA A 23 -21.17 -21.83 -44.31
CA ALA A 23 -20.74 -22.68 -45.44
C ALA A 23 -19.23 -23.01 -45.40
N SER A 24 -18.94 -24.29 -45.17
CA SER A 24 -18.10 -25.18 -45.98
C SER A 24 -16.64 -24.82 -46.34
N GLY A 25 -15.73 -25.70 -45.93
CA GLY A 25 -14.38 -25.81 -46.51
C GLY A 25 -13.53 -26.87 -45.81
N ALA A 26 -13.79 -28.15 -46.07
CA ALA A 26 -12.87 -29.23 -45.72
C ALA A 26 -11.69 -29.23 -46.70
N ILE A 27 -10.46 -29.43 -46.19
CA ILE A 27 -9.37 -30.29 -46.72
C ILE A 27 -8.09 -29.93 -45.94
N LEU A 28 -7.61 -30.88 -45.14
CA LEU A 28 -6.21 -31.36 -45.11
C LEU A 28 -6.11 -32.45 -44.03
N ALA A 29 -6.51 -33.65 -44.42
CA ALA A 29 -6.10 -34.87 -43.73
C ALA A 29 -4.64 -35.15 -44.13
N ALA A 30 -3.74 -35.09 -43.16
CA ALA A 30 -2.41 -35.69 -43.28
C ALA A 30 -2.09 -36.46 -41.99
N CYS A 31 -2.20 -37.78 -42.13
CA CYS A 31 -1.42 -38.82 -41.47
C CYS A 31 -1.44 -38.88 -39.94
N GLY A 32 -2.34 -39.72 -39.43
CA GLY A 32 -2.17 -40.32 -38.12
C GLY A 32 -1.01 -41.33 -38.13
N SER A 33 -0.17 -41.24 -37.11
CA SER A 33 0.41 -42.41 -36.47
C SER A 33 0.24 -42.26 -34.96
N SER A 34 -0.23 -43.34 -34.37
CA SER A 34 -0.76 -43.51 -33.01
C SER A 34 0.17 -43.00 -31.91
N SER A 35 -0.35 -42.23 -30.96
CA SER A 35 0.12 -42.24 -29.57
C SER A 35 -0.93 -41.65 -28.62
N ALA A 36 -1.18 -42.39 -27.55
CA ALA A 36 -2.19 -42.18 -26.54
C ALA A 36 -1.95 -40.94 -25.66
N SER A 37 -3.05 -40.47 -25.05
CA SER A 37 -3.11 -39.56 -23.90
C SER A 37 -2.53 -38.16 -24.09
N LYS A 38 -3.41 -37.20 -24.32
CA LYS A 38 -3.42 -35.86 -23.69
C LYS A 38 -4.67 -35.14 -24.16
N ASN A 39 -5.46 -34.62 -23.22
CA ASN A 39 -6.58 -33.74 -23.52
C ASN A 39 -6.12 -32.64 -24.49
N ILE A 40 -6.61 -32.70 -25.72
CA ILE A 40 -6.40 -31.63 -26.69
C ILE A 40 -7.21 -30.45 -26.17
N ALA A 41 -6.52 -29.42 -25.68
CA ALA A 41 -7.17 -28.18 -25.25
C ALA A 41 -8.00 -27.63 -26.42
N ARG A 42 -9.32 -27.55 -26.23
CA ARG A 42 -10.22 -26.95 -27.20
C ARG A 42 -10.04 -25.44 -27.16
N VAL A 43 -9.72 -24.85 -28.31
CA VAL A 43 -9.72 -23.39 -28.46
C VAL A 43 -11.15 -22.89 -28.16
N GLY A 44 -11.32 -22.19 -27.04
CA GLY A 44 -12.61 -21.70 -26.56
C GLY A 44 -13.08 -22.29 -25.23
N GLU A 45 -12.42 -23.32 -24.68
CA GLU A 45 -12.65 -23.71 -23.28
C GLU A 45 -11.81 -22.84 -22.36
N THR A 46 -12.50 -22.00 -21.59
CA THR A 46 -11.89 -21.29 -20.47
C THR A 46 -11.52 -22.34 -19.43
N PRO A 47 -10.25 -22.43 -18.99
CA PRO A 47 -9.88 -23.31 -17.88
C PRO A 47 -10.83 -23.05 -16.72
N GLU A 48 -11.28 -24.10 -16.03
CA GLU A 48 -12.09 -23.93 -14.84
C GLU A 48 -11.29 -23.10 -13.82
N ILE A 49 -11.65 -21.82 -13.69
CA ILE A 49 -11.01 -20.92 -12.74
C ILE A 49 -11.50 -21.39 -11.38
N THR A 50 -10.63 -22.04 -10.61
CA THR A 50 -10.92 -22.34 -9.21
C THR A 50 -11.27 -21.04 -8.53
N LYS A 51 -12.54 -20.87 -8.15
CA LYS A 51 -12.97 -19.68 -7.41
C LYS A 51 -12.18 -19.69 -6.10
N LEU A 52 -11.28 -18.72 -5.93
CA LEU A 52 -10.60 -18.51 -4.65
C LEU A 52 -11.70 -18.33 -3.59
N GLY A 53 -11.55 -19.00 -2.44
CA GLY A 53 -12.49 -18.86 -1.34
C GLY A 53 -12.69 -17.39 -1.00
N GLU A 54 -13.94 -16.99 -0.74
CA GLU A 54 -14.22 -15.64 -0.27
C GLU A 54 -13.66 -15.49 1.14
N VAL A 55 -12.46 -14.92 1.25
CA VAL A 55 -11.89 -14.62 2.55
C VAL A 55 -12.49 -13.31 3.03
N THR A 56 -13.24 -13.38 4.13
CA THR A 56 -13.92 -12.20 4.68
C THR A 56 -12.93 -11.37 5.48
N VAL A 57 -12.91 -10.06 5.21
CA VAL A 57 -12.14 -9.11 6.02
C VAL A 57 -12.91 -8.86 7.31
N THR A 58 -12.46 -9.47 8.40
CA THR A 58 -13.04 -9.27 9.74
C THR A 58 -12.24 -8.26 10.54
N ASP A 59 -12.79 -7.78 11.65
CA ASP A 59 -12.10 -6.91 12.60
C ASP A 59 -10.79 -7.54 13.13
N VAL A 60 -10.75 -8.87 13.27
CA VAL A 60 -9.55 -9.62 13.66
C VAL A 60 -8.50 -9.59 12.54
N VAL A 61 -8.91 -9.71 11.27
CA VAL A 61 -8.02 -9.59 10.11
C VAL A 61 -7.39 -8.21 10.06
N LEU A 62 -8.18 -7.15 10.27
CA LEU A 62 -7.69 -5.77 10.30
C LEU A 62 -6.69 -5.57 11.44
N LEU A 63 -6.98 -6.08 12.64
CA LEU A 63 -6.08 -5.99 13.79
C LEU A 63 -4.77 -6.76 13.60
N ARG A 64 -4.83 -7.99 13.07
CA ARG A 64 -3.63 -8.79 12.76
C ARG A 64 -2.80 -8.14 11.67
N THR A 65 -3.45 -7.53 10.67
CA THR A 65 -2.77 -6.75 9.63
C THR A 65 -2.11 -5.51 10.22
N ALA A 66 -2.80 -4.76 11.08
CA ALA A 66 -2.23 -3.59 11.75
C ALA A 66 -1.00 -3.98 12.59
N MET A 67 -1.08 -5.10 13.30
CA MET A 67 0.02 -5.64 14.08
C MET A 67 1.23 -5.96 13.20
N SER A 68 1.02 -6.61 12.07
CA SER A 68 2.07 -6.94 11.11
C SER A 68 2.75 -5.69 10.50
N VAL A 69 1.99 -4.62 10.24
CA VAL A 69 2.52 -3.35 9.73
C VAL A 69 3.27 -2.57 10.82
N GLU A 70 2.79 -2.61 12.06
CA GLU A 70 3.49 -2.01 13.21
C GLU A 70 4.81 -2.75 13.50
N THR A 71 4.84 -4.09 13.36
CA THR A 71 6.09 -4.85 13.39
C THR A 71 7.00 -4.43 12.24
N MET A 72 6.48 -4.30 11.01
CA MET A 72 7.27 -3.84 9.87
C MET A 72 7.91 -2.48 10.13
N ALA A 73 7.14 -1.51 10.63
CA ALA A 73 7.64 -0.18 10.95
C ALA A 73 8.75 -0.22 12.01
N LYS A 74 8.53 -0.98 13.10
CA LYS A 74 9.56 -1.25 14.11
C LYS A 74 10.81 -1.87 13.48
N THR A 75 10.66 -2.91 12.66
CA THR A 75 11.76 -3.62 12.00
C THR A 75 12.60 -2.65 11.18
N ILE A 76 11.97 -1.81 10.35
CA ILE A 76 12.65 -0.78 9.56
C ILE A 76 13.45 0.18 10.46
N LEU A 77 12.84 0.72 11.51
CA LEU A 77 13.48 1.69 12.40
C LEU A 77 14.60 1.11 13.25
N THR A 78 14.59 -0.20 13.49
CA THR A 78 15.65 -0.93 14.21
C THR A 78 16.69 -1.58 13.29
N ASP A 79 16.50 -1.51 11.97
CA ASP A 79 17.43 -2.10 11.02
C ASP A 79 18.81 -1.42 11.09
N THR A 80 19.87 -2.19 10.87
CA THR A 80 21.25 -1.68 10.88
C THR A 80 21.53 -0.64 9.79
N ALA A 81 20.87 -0.73 8.64
CA ALA A 81 20.95 0.26 7.58
C ALA A 81 20.44 1.63 8.05
N VAL A 82 19.43 1.64 8.91
CA VAL A 82 18.86 2.86 9.50
C VAL A 82 19.69 3.29 10.70
N THR A 83 19.82 2.44 11.71
CA THR A 83 20.43 2.76 13.00
C THR A 83 21.89 3.19 12.91
N SER A 84 22.65 2.70 11.92
CA SER A 84 24.05 3.13 11.69
C SER A 84 24.19 4.53 11.12
N LEU A 85 23.13 5.09 10.53
CA LEU A 85 23.09 6.40 9.88
C LEU A 85 22.24 7.42 10.67
N VAL A 86 21.76 7.06 11.86
CA VAL A 86 20.99 8.01 12.68
C VAL A 86 21.92 9.11 13.20
N ALA A 87 21.58 10.35 12.90
CA ALA A 87 22.25 11.52 13.45
C ALA A 87 22.26 11.47 14.98
N LYS A 88 23.41 11.79 15.62
CA LYS A 88 23.58 11.64 17.09
C LYS A 88 22.53 12.39 17.91
N ASN A 89 22.10 13.56 17.45
CA ASN A 89 21.06 14.37 18.07
C ASN A 89 19.64 13.81 17.88
N SER A 90 19.44 12.90 16.93
CA SER A 90 18.16 12.26 16.62
C SER A 90 18.05 10.83 17.17
N ALA A 91 19.13 10.25 17.71
CA ALA A 91 19.15 8.87 18.21
C ALA A 91 18.08 8.57 19.27
N GLY A 92 17.87 9.50 20.22
CA GLY A 92 16.81 9.37 21.23
C GLY A 92 15.40 9.44 20.63
N ILE A 93 15.23 10.18 19.53
CA ILE A 93 13.95 10.32 18.85
C ILE A 93 13.64 9.04 18.07
N VAL A 94 14.56 8.56 17.23
CA VAL A 94 14.37 7.32 16.44
C VAL A 94 14.12 6.11 17.34
N SER A 95 14.90 5.95 18.42
CA SER A 95 14.66 4.87 19.40
C SER A 95 13.32 5.03 20.12
N GLY A 96 12.87 6.26 20.39
CA GLY A 96 11.55 6.54 20.92
C GLY A 96 10.41 6.07 20.01
N PHE A 97 10.55 6.20 18.69
CA PHE A 97 9.56 5.72 17.72
C PHE A 97 9.48 4.20 17.69
N ALA A 98 10.64 3.51 17.65
CA ALA A 98 10.67 2.04 17.76
C ALA A 98 10.04 1.52 19.07
N ALA A 99 10.24 2.24 20.18
CA ALA A 99 9.59 1.95 21.46
C ALA A 99 8.07 2.19 21.41
N ALA A 100 7.61 3.25 20.74
CA ALA A 100 6.20 3.54 20.55
C ALA A 100 5.48 2.42 19.78
N HIS A 101 6.06 1.92 18.68
CA HIS A 101 5.51 0.75 17.97
C HIS A 101 5.42 -0.48 18.88
N THR A 102 6.41 -0.71 19.74
CA THR A 102 6.36 -1.82 20.71
C THR A 102 5.17 -1.67 21.67
N SER A 103 4.87 -0.44 22.11
CA SER A 103 3.67 -0.17 22.92
C SER A 103 2.37 -0.38 22.13
N HIS A 104 2.33 -0.02 20.85
CA HIS A 104 1.17 -0.28 19.99
C HIS A 104 0.91 -1.77 19.80
N LEU A 105 1.97 -2.56 19.56
CA LEU A 105 1.89 -4.02 19.44
C LEU A 105 1.28 -4.66 20.68
N ALA A 106 1.61 -4.18 21.89
CA ALA A 106 1.00 -4.67 23.12
C ALA A 106 -0.52 -4.39 23.17
N ASN A 107 -0.95 -3.20 22.74
CA ASN A 107 -2.37 -2.85 22.65
C ASN A 107 -3.09 -3.71 21.62
N LEU A 108 -2.50 -3.90 20.43
CA LEU A 108 -3.06 -4.73 19.37
C LEU A 108 -3.21 -6.19 19.81
N ARG A 109 -2.20 -6.75 20.47
CA ARG A 109 -2.27 -8.10 21.03
C ARG A 109 -3.48 -8.26 21.95
N SER A 110 -3.71 -7.31 22.85
CA SER A 110 -4.88 -7.32 23.74
C SER A 110 -6.21 -7.26 22.96
N LEU A 111 -6.29 -6.39 21.94
CA LEU A 111 -7.49 -6.24 21.11
C LEU A 111 -7.78 -7.49 20.26
N ILE A 112 -6.75 -8.17 19.77
CA ILE A 112 -6.84 -9.41 19.01
C ILE A 112 -7.34 -10.55 19.91
N SER A 113 -6.70 -10.76 21.05
CA SER A 113 -7.08 -11.82 22.00
C SER A 113 -8.49 -11.63 22.55
N ALA A 114 -8.91 -10.39 22.80
CA ALA A 114 -10.29 -10.08 23.24
C ALA A 114 -11.37 -10.50 22.22
N ARG A 115 -10.99 -10.74 20.96
CA ARG A 115 -11.88 -11.17 19.87
C ARG A 115 -11.61 -12.62 19.44
N GLY A 116 -10.87 -13.38 20.25
CA GLY A 116 -10.54 -14.79 19.98
C GLY A 116 -9.57 -14.99 18.81
N GLY A 117 -8.88 -13.93 18.37
CA GLY A 117 -7.85 -14.04 17.35
C GLY A 117 -6.48 -14.42 17.93
N GLU A 118 -5.62 -14.94 17.07
CA GLU A 118 -4.20 -15.13 17.37
C GLU A 118 -3.37 -13.92 16.92
N ALA A 119 -2.41 -13.52 17.74
CA ALA A 119 -1.50 -12.44 17.40
C ALA A 119 -0.61 -12.81 16.21
N TYR A 120 -0.30 -11.84 15.36
CA TYR A 120 0.66 -12.00 14.28
C TYR A 120 1.81 -11.03 14.52
N GLU A 121 2.94 -11.56 14.99
CA GLU A 121 4.07 -10.77 15.49
C GLU A 121 5.10 -10.45 14.40
N GLU A 122 4.99 -11.07 13.23
CA GLU A 122 5.95 -10.94 12.14
C GLU A 122 5.68 -9.70 11.28
N PRO A 123 6.73 -9.12 10.65
CA PRO A 123 6.55 -7.99 9.74
C PRO A 123 5.72 -8.39 8.53
N ASN A 124 5.00 -7.44 7.95
CA ASN A 124 4.18 -7.71 6.77
C ASN A 124 5.05 -8.05 5.57
N GLU A 125 5.20 -9.34 5.27
CA GLU A 125 6.08 -9.84 4.22
C GLU A 125 5.78 -9.25 2.85
N LYS A 126 4.49 -9.04 2.53
CA LYS A 126 4.07 -8.49 1.23
C LYS A 126 4.50 -7.04 1.09
N LEU A 127 4.30 -6.24 2.13
CA LEU A 127 4.71 -4.84 2.13
C LEU A 127 6.23 -4.67 2.20
N MET A 128 6.92 -5.54 2.96
CA MET A 128 8.39 -5.62 2.94
C MET A 128 8.91 -5.93 1.55
N ALA A 129 8.34 -6.92 0.85
CA ALA A 129 8.72 -7.26 -0.51
C ALA A 129 8.39 -6.16 -1.53
N SER A 130 7.26 -5.45 -1.35
CA SER A 130 6.83 -4.39 -2.26
C SER A 130 7.65 -3.12 -2.13
N TYR A 131 8.05 -2.73 -0.92
CA TYR A 131 8.78 -1.47 -0.72
C TYR A 131 9.76 -1.47 0.46
N GLY A 132 9.51 -2.22 1.54
CA GLY A 132 10.35 -2.15 2.75
C GLY A 132 11.81 -2.54 2.50
N THR A 133 12.04 -3.67 1.83
CA THR A 133 13.38 -4.16 1.50
C THR A 133 14.11 -3.21 0.55
N GLN A 134 13.42 -2.68 -0.46
CA GLN A 134 14.00 -1.71 -1.39
C GLN A 134 14.38 -0.41 -0.67
N ALA A 135 13.53 0.09 0.22
CA ALA A 135 13.82 1.29 0.99
C ALA A 135 15.06 1.13 1.87
N LEU A 136 15.20 0.00 2.58
CA LEU A 136 16.38 -0.30 3.39
C LEU A 136 17.65 -0.40 2.54
N ALA A 137 17.58 -1.05 1.37
CA ALA A 137 18.71 -1.13 0.44
C ALA A 137 19.15 0.27 -0.04
N LEU A 138 18.18 1.12 -0.43
CA LEU A 138 18.46 2.49 -0.87
C LEU A 138 19.08 3.34 0.25
N VAL A 139 18.60 3.24 1.49
CA VAL A 139 19.21 3.93 2.64
C VAL A 139 20.66 3.47 2.84
N ALA A 140 20.91 2.17 2.80
CA ALA A 140 22.25 1.60 2.95
C ALA A 140 23.22 2.06 1.84
N GLU A 141 22.74 2.16 0.61
CA GLU A 141 23.50 2.67 -0.54
C GLU A 141 23.75 4.18 -0.44
N GLY A 142 22.73 4.95 -0.03
CA GLY A 142 22.76 6.40 0.04
C GLY A 142 23.66 6.96 1.13
N LYS A 143 23.82 6.23 2.26
CA LYS A 143 24.67 6.61 3.40
C LYS A 143 24.41 8.02 3.92
N SER A 144 23.14 8.41 3.96
CA SER A 144 22.68 9.77 4.24
C SER A 144 21.77 9.78 5.46
N GLU A 145 22.08 10.64 6.45
CA GLU A 145 21.20 10.86 7.63
C GLU A 145 19.83 11.43 7.22
N ALA A 146 19.77 12.15 6.09
CA ALA A 146 18.51 12.67 5.56
C ALA A 146 17.59 11.54 5.06
N ASP A 147 18.16 10.42 4.62
CA ASP A 147 17.40 9.27 4.13
C ASP A 147 16.73 8.55 5.28
N VAL A 148 17.40 8.48 6.43
CA VAL A 148 16.84 7.97 7.68
C VAL A 148 15.61 8.79 8.10
N SER A 149 15.75 10.12 8.13
CA SER A 149 14.64 10.99 8.55
C SER A 149 13.47 10.94 7.55
N SER A 150 13.77 10.87 6.25
CA SER A 150 12.77 10.75 5.19
C SER A 150 12.05 9.41 5.22
N LEU A 151 12.78 8.30 5.42
CA LEU A 151 12.20 6.97 5.57
C LEU A 151 11.33 6.89 6.82
N MET A 152 11.79 7.41 7.95
CA MET A 152 10.99 7.44 9.17
C MET A 152 9.68 8.21 8.97
N LEU A 153 9.72 9.40 8.38
CA LEU A 153 8.49 10.14 8.04
C LEU A 153 7.55 9.31 7.14
N ALA A 154 8.10 8.65 6.12
CA ALA A 154 7.31 7.83 5.21
C ALA A 154 6.65 6.64 5.92
N THR A 155 7.39 5.93 6.77
CA THR A 155 6.89 4.81 7.57
C THR A 155 5.77 5.24 8.52
N GLU A 156 5.93 6.36 9.22
CA GLU A 156 4.89 6.85 10.14
C GLU A 156 3.64 7.35 9.41
N THR A 157 3.83 7.98 8.25
CA THR A 157 2.73 8.40 7.39
C THR A 157 1.97 7.18 6.87
N LEU A 158 2.66 6.11 6.47
CA LEU A 158 2.05 4.85 6.05
C LEU A 158 1.22 4.22 7.17
N VAL A 159 1.77 4.15 8.40
CA VAL A 159 1.05 3.62 9.57
C VAL A 159 -0.19 4.46 9.89
N ALA A 160 -0.08 5.79 9.84
CA ALA A 160 -1.21 6.69 10.05
C ALA A 160 -2.30 6.47 8.99
N SER A 161 -1.92 6.40 7.71
CA SER A 161 -2.85 6.15 6.59
C SER A 161 -3.53 4.78 6.69
N MET A 162 -2.81 3.74 7.15
CA MET A 162 -3.40 2.43 7.40
C MET A 162 -4.51 2.50 8.44
N TYR A 163 -4.27 3.15 9.59
CA TYR A 163 -5.32 3.28 10.60
C TYR A 163 -6.51 4.07 10.10
N GLN A 164 -6.29 5.17 9.35
CA GLN A 164 -7.37 5.94 8.74
C GLN A 164 -8.20 5.07 7.78
N TYR A 165 -7.54 4.25 6.96
CA TYR A 165 -8.20 3.30 6.08
C TYR A 165 -9.02 2.26 6.87
N PHE A 166 -8.42 1.64 7.90
CA PHE A 166 -9.05 0.59 8.69
C PHE A 166 -10.24 1.08 9.52
N VAL A 167 -10.29 2.35 9.90
CA VAL A 167 -11.47 2.96 10.54
C VAL A 167 -12.74 2.76 9.70
N SER A 168 -12.63 2.85 8.37
CA SER A 168 -13.76 2.66 7.45
C SER A 168 -14.20 1.20 7.31
N LEU A 169 -13.29 0.25 7.52
CA LEU A 169 -13.52 -1.18 7.37
C LEU A 169 -13.94 -1.87 8.67
N THR A 170 -13.55 -1.29 9.81
CA THR A 170 -13.85 -1.84 11.13
C THR A 170 -15.35 -1.83 11.38
N ALA A 171 -15.91 -2.97 11.79
CA ALA A 171 -17.34 -3.12 12.07
C ALA A 171 -17.69 -2.66 13.50
N GLU A 172 -16.92 -3.08 14.51
CA GLU A 172 -17.21 -2.80 15.91
C GLU A 172 -16.94 -1.33 16.29
N PRO A 173 -17.90 -0.59 16.87
CA PRO A 173 -17.71 0.81 17.23
C PRO A 173 -16.58 1.09 18.23
N ALA A 174 -16.43 0.25 19.27
CA ALA A 174 -15.37 0.42 20.26
C ALA A 174 -13.98 0.16 19.67
N LEU A 175 -13.88 -0.81 18.74
CA LEU A 175 -12.66 -1.04 17.99
C LEU A 175 -12.34 0.12 17.05
N ARG A 176 -13.35 0.65 16.35
CA ARG A 176 -13.19 1.81 15.47
C ARG A 176 -12.65 3.01 16.23
N ALA A 177 -13.17 3.26 17.44
CA ALA A 177 -12.64 4.31 18.32
C ALA A 177 -11.17 4.06 18.73
N SER A 178 -10.78 2.79 18.89
CA SER A 178 -9.39 2.42 19.16
C SER A 178 -8.49 2.67 17.96
N MET A 179 -8.91 2.28 16.75
CA MET A 179 -8.21 2.57 15.49
C MET A 179 -8.04 4.08 15.26
N ILE A 180 -9.07 4.89 15.54
CA ILE A 180 -8.98 6.36 15.47
C ILE A 180 -7.89 6.89 16.42
N ARG A 181 -7.84 6.41 17.67
CA ARG A 181 -6.84 6.85 18.65
C ARG A 181 -5.42 6.49 18.22
N MET A 182 -5.21 5.27 17.73
CA MET A 182 -3.90 4.82 17.24
C MET A 182 -3.48 5.58 15.98
N GLY A 183 -4.40 5.79 15.04
CA GLY A 183 -4.16 6.64 13.87
C GLY A 183 -3.76 8.06 14.25
N ALA A 184 -4.43 8.67 15.24
CA ALA A 184 -4.06 9.99 15.74
C ALA A 184 -2.68 10.02 16.42
N GLN A 185 -2.26 8.92 17.06
CA GLN A 185 -0.90 8.79 17.62
C GLN A 185 0.14 8.71 16.49
N ALA A 186 -0.08 7.87 15.48
CA ALA A 186 0.78 7.74 14.31
C ALA A 186 0.87 9.05 13.51
N SER A 187 -0.24 9.78 13.31
CA SER A 187 -0.21 11.09 12.65
C SER A 187 0.64 12.13 13.41
N ARG A 188 0.62 12.09 14.75
CA ARG A 188 1.50 12.96 15.55
C ARG A 188 2.96 12.52 15.44
N ALA A 189 3.22 11.22 15.39
CA ALA A 189 4.57 10.68 15.17
C ALA A 189 5.10 11.15 13.79
N ALA A 190 4.31 11.03 12.74
CA ALA A 190 4.65 11.56 11.41
C ALA A 190 4.94 13.07 11.43
N ALA A 191 4.15 13.88 12.14
CA ALA A 191 4.41 15.30 12.29
C ALA A 191 5.75 15.59 13.01
N VAL A 192 6.10 14.81 14.04
CA VAL A 192 7.39 14.92 14.72
C VAL A 192 8.54 14.50 13.78
N ALA A 193 8.37 13.44 12.99
CA ALA A 193 9.35 13.03 11.99
C ALA A 193 9.56 14.10 10.91
N ALA A 194 8.50 14.77 10.46
CA ALA A 194 8.58 15.88 9.52
C ALA A 194 9.39 17.06 10.07
N GLN A 195 9.25 17.36 11.38
CA GLN A 195 10.03 18.40 12.06
C GLN A 195 11.53 18.07 12.17
N LEU A 196 11.93 16.81 12.05
CA LEU A 196 13.36 16.47 11.95
C LEU A 196 13.94 16.83 10.58
N ILE A 197 13.12 16.84 9.54
CA ILE A 197 13.53 17.20 8.17
C ILE A 197 13.48 18.71 7.98
N ASN A 198 12.39 19.33 8.40
CA ASN A 198 12.17 20.77 8.27
C ASN A 198 11.69 21.33 9.62
N PRO A 199 12.61 21.82 10.47
CA PRO A 199 12.27 22.26 11.82
C PRO A 199 11.66 23.67 11.85
N GLY A 200 10.88 23.93 12.90
CA GLY A 200 10.36 25.25 13.24
C GLY A 200 8.97 25.54 12.71
N ILE A 201 8.43 26.70 13.12
CA ILE A 201 7.04 27.09 12.83
C ILE A 201 6.77 27.35 11.34
N GLY A 202 7.80 27.73 10.58
CA GLY A 202 7.69 27.93 9.13
C GLY A 202 7.40 26.64 8.37
N ALA A 203 7.71 25.49 8.97
CA ALA A 203 7.46 24.17 8.40
C ALA A 203 6.05 23.62 8.68
N PHE A 204 5.19 24.37 9.38
CA PHE A 204 3.84 23.90 9.69
C PHE A 204 2.95 23.79 8.45
N ALA A 205 3.12 24.70 7.49
CA ALA A 205 2.38 24.69 6.25
C ALA A 205 3.27 24.26 5.07
N PRO A 206 2.70 23.77 3.96
CA PRO A 206 3.42 23.60 2.71
C PRO A 206 4.13 24.90 2.31
N GLY A 207 5.37 24.76 1.86
CA GLY A 207 6.23 25.87 1.48
C GLY A 207 7.24 25.46 0.42
N VAL A 208 8.05 26.41 -0.01
CA VAL A 208 9.20 26.17 -0.90
C VAL A 208 10.45 26.76 -0.29
N ASP A 209 11.59 26.16 -0.56
CA ASP A 209 12.89 26.69 -0.18
C ASP A 209 13.33 27.85 -1.09
N LYS A 210 14.54 28.35 -0.85
CA LYS A 210 15.15 29.46 -1.62
C LYS A 210 15.32 29.16 -3.12
N ASP A 211 15.31 27.89 -3.51
CA ASP A 211 15.49 27.44 -4.89
C ASP A 211 14.14 27.07 -5.53
N GLY A 212 13.03 27.27 -4.81
CA GLY A 212 11.67 26.98 -5.27
C GLY A 212 11.25 25.52 -5.10
N VAL A 213 12.03 24.70 -4.38
CA VAL A 213 11.73 23.29 -4.15
C VAL A 213 10.77 23.13 -2.97
N ALA A 214 9.73 22.32 -3.13
CA ALA A 214 8.75 22.07 -2.07
C ALA A 214 9.41 21.50 -0.80
N THR A 215 9.13 22.11 0.35
CA THR A 215 9.65 21.66 1.64
C THR A 215 8.68 20.71 2.32
N VAL A 216 9.20 19.79 3.13
CA VAL A 216 8.38 18.91 3.97
C VAL A 216 7.58 19.74 4.97
N ALA A 217 6.26 19.52 5.00
CA ALA A 217 5.35 20.17 5.93
C ALA A 217 5.03 19.24 7.12
N THR A 218 4.91 19.84 8.30
CA THR A 218 4.58 19.14 9.56
C THR A 218 3.12 18.77 9.65
N LEU A 219 2.25 19.66 9.18
CA LEU A 219 0.83 19.40 9.04
C LEU A 219 0.61 19.02 7.58
N PRO A 220 0.44 17.72 7.26
CA PRO A 220 -0.02 17.36 5.93
C PRO A 220 -1.40 17.98 5.70
N SER A 221 -1.88 17.96 4.44
CA SER A 221 -3.22 18.47 4.11
C SER A 221 -4.28 17.93 5.07
N ALA A 222 -5.38 18.66 5.28
CA ALA A 222 -6.43 18.31 6.25
C ALA A 222 -7.03 16.90 6.06
N PHE A 223 -6.79 16.25 4.91
CA PHE A 223 -7.29 14.91 4.57
C PHE A 223 -6.18 13.83 4.47
N GLY A 224 -4.93 14.14 4.81
CA GLY A 224 -3.80 13.25 4.51
C GLY A 224 -3.56 13.12 3.00
N ALA A 225 -2.61 12.27 2.60
CA ALA A 225 -2.45 11.90 1.19
C ALA A 225 -3.35 10.70 0.88
N LEU A 226 -4.23 10.83 -0.12
CA LEU A 226 -5.05 9.72 -0.64
C LEU A 226 -4.28 8.82 -1.62
N SER A 227 -3.05 9.19 -1.98
CA SER A 227 -2.14 8.44 -2.82
C SER A 227 -1.09 7.72 -1.98
N ALA A 228 -0.34 6.82 -2.61
CA ALA A 228 0.87 6.21 -2.05
C ALA A 228 1.75 7.26 -1.34
N VAL A 229 2.30 6.91 -0.18
CA VAL A 229 3.31 7.71 0.49
C VAL A 229 4.60 7.62 -0.33
N GLN A 230 5.08 8.77 -0.81
CA GLN A 230 6.25 8.82 -1.67
C GLN A 230 7.47 9.24 -0.86
N VAL A 231 8.59 8.54 -1.04
CA VAL A 231 9.85 8.90 -0.41
C VAL A 231 11.00 8.75 -1.40
N GLN A 232 11.87 9.76 -1.44
CA GLN A 232 13.08 9.74 -2.25
C GLN A 232 14.26 9.28 -1.40
N LEU A 233 14.92 8.20 -1.80
CA LEU A 233 15.98 7.55 -1.04
C LEU A 233 17.17 7.21 -1.93
N GLY A 234 18.31 6.94 -1.30
CA GLY A 234 19.51 6.46 -1.99
C GLY A 234 20.31 7.56 -2.69
N PRO A 235 21.41 7.18 -3.34
CA PRO A 235 22.31 8.12 -3.98
C PRO A 235 21.61 8.88 -5.11
N VAL A 236 22.12 10.07 -5.42
CA VAL A 236 21.70 10.81 -6.61
C VAL A 236 22.21 10.08 -7.84
N ASN A 237 21.33 9.80 -8.79
CA ASN A 237 21.71 9.21 -10.07
C ASN A 237 22.57 10.23 -10.85
N PRO A 238 23.80 9.86 -11.26
CA PRO A 238 24.72 10.80 -11.93
C PRO A 238 24.27 11.21 -13.33
N GLU A 239 23.42 10.42 -13.99
CA GLU A 239 22.93 10.69 -15.35
C GLU A 239 21.69 11.59 -15.34
N THR A 240 20.78 11.37 -14.41
CA THR A 240 19.48 12.08 -14.35
C THR A 240 19.43 13.17 -13.29
N GLY A 241 20.37 13.19 -12.35
CA GLY A 241 20.35 14.07 -11.18
C GLY A 241 19.20 13.76 -10.19
N SER A 242 18.45 12.67 -10.40
CA SER A 242 17.29 12.30 -9.58
C SER A 242 17.63 11.22 -8.57
N ARG A 243 16.84 11.14 -7.49
CA ARG A 243 16.91 10.06 -6.49
C ARG A 243 15.85 8.99 -6.79
N ALA A 244 16.05 7.78 -6.27
CA ALA A 244 15.05 6.73 -6.41
C ALA A 244 13.80 7.07 -5.60
N THR A 245 12.61 6.94 -6.20
CA THR A 245 11.34 7.16 -5.51
C THR A 245 10.72 5.82 -5.14
N VAL A 246 10.46 5.63 -3.85
CA VAL A 246 9.71 4.48 -3.32
C VAL A 246 8.28 4.93 -3.06
N LEU A 247 7.31 4.16 -3.55
CA LEU A 247 5.88 4.37 -3.37
C LEU A 247 5.36 3.34 -2.36
N MET A 248 4.89 3.82 -1.21
CA MET A 248 4.39 2.97 -0.13
C MET A 248 2.86 3.08 -0.04
N ASP A 249 2.20 2.01 -0.45
CA ASP A 249 0.75 1.88 -0.35
C ASP A 249 0.33 1.22 0.96
N THR A 250 -0.83 1.65 1.48
CA THR A 250 -1.49 0.99 2.61
C THR A 250 -1.85 -0.45 2.26
N PRO A 251 -1.96 -1.35 3.26
CA PRO A 251 -2.32 -2.74 3.02
C PRO A 251 -3.56 -2.90 2.13
N SER A 252 -3.48 -3.77 1.14
CA SER A 252 -4.60 -4.24 0.32
C SER A 252 -4.91 -5.71 0.60
N LEU A 253 -5.97 -6.27 0.01
CA LEU A 253 -6.46 -7.63 0.29
C LEU A 253 -5.38 -8.73 0.22
N ASN A 254 -4.39 -8.58 -0.66
CA ASN A 254 -3.29 -9.55 -0.82
C ASN A 254 -2.23 -9.49 0.29
N SER A 255 -2.25 -8.43 1.10
CA SER A 255 -1.32 -8.15 2.20
C SER A 255 -2.02 -8.19 3.57
N PHE A 256 -3.30 -8.52 3.60
CA PHE A 256 -4.03 -8.74 4.84
C PHE A 256 -3.65 -10.07 5.47
N ILE A 257 -3.66 -10.08 6.81
CA ILE A 257 -3.33 -11.24 7.62
C ILE A 257 -4.62 -11.91 8.07
N TYR A 258 -4.99 -12.99 7.38
CA TYR A 258 -6.20 -13.77 7.63
C TYR A 258 -6.05 -14.76 8.79
#